data_AF-A0A5W3ES13-F1
#
_entry.id   AF-A0A5W3ES13-F1
#
_cell.length_a   1.000
_cell.length_b   1.000
_cell.length_c   1.000
_cell.angle_alpha   90.00
_cell.angle_beta   90.00
_cell.angle_gamma   90.00
#
_symmetry.space_group_name_H-M   'P 1'
#
loop_
_entity.id
_entity.type
_entity.pdbx_description
1 polymer ?
#
loop_
_entity_poly.entity_id
_entity_poly.type
_entity_poly.pdbx_seq_one_letter_code
_entity_poly.pdbx_strand_id
1 'polypeptide(L)'
;MKNDLHLAYKTTFNHPLHLSSPDSVRAHLADKVRLIAQIPGEWPKVRGRFLTDKKNYTVENTFKIRDMVAEAIVIFNGDGNSRGVLVDGKYFFSEGILNNSVDLELMFTPFDELEAKPMARRWWSPDYLGSFPYYFVLVPADTETYFDTEPYIDIEGYKELGITRLADMMAYSYKFVWDKKRSVWYALTDDFEITKRIRKPWMQHLVQTRYGDYPATEADLSKLVSFLLTKVDLTKEEAEAVSEIRGRSVTLADLKRLNERHADLNKILAAYHDPMLLVPGANVDEDPLFAIDYI
;
A
#
# COMPACT_ATOMS: atom_id res chain seq x y z
N MET A 1 6.28 -16.56 -21.38
CA MET A 1 6.09 -15.24 -20.75
C MET A 1 6.26 -15.44 -19.26
N LYS A 2 7.41 -15.06 -18.69
CA LYS A 2 7.55 -15.02 -17.23
C LYS A 2 6.79 -13.78 -16.77
N ASN A 3 5.68 -14.02 -16.08
CA ASN A 3 4.83 -12.96 -15.55
C ASN A 3 5.52 -12.40 -14.31
N ASP A 4 6.40 -11.41 -14.48
CA ASP A 4 7.15 -10.77 -13.39
C ASP A 4 6.26 -9.93 -12.45
N LEU A 5 4.92 -9.99 -12.58
CA LEU A 5 3.97 -9.40 -11.62
C LEU A 5 4.00 -10.06 -10.24
N HIS A 6 4.67 -11.20 -10.06
CA HIS A 6 4.96 -11.75 -8.72
C HIS A 6 5.96 -10.89 -7.94
N LEU A 7 6.65 -9.94 -8.60
CA LEU A 7 7.50 -8.93 -7.96
C LEU A 7 6.74 -7.66 -7.58
N ALA A 8 5.42 -7.57 -7.86
CA ALA A 8 4.69 -6.30 -7.80
C ALA A 8 4.71 -5.60 -6.43
N TYR A 9 5.02 -6.28 -5.31
CA TYR A 9 5.17 -5.59 -4.02
C TYR A 9 6.23 -6.23 -3.12
N LYS A 10 7.53 -6.14 -3.50
CA LYS A 10 8.61 -6.31 -2.50
C LYS A 10 8.57 -5.26 -1.37
N THR A 11 7.57 -4.40 -1.34
CA THR A 11 7.32 -3.46 -0.25
C THR A 11 6.98 -4.23 1.02
N THR A 12 7.81 -4.08 2.04
CA THR A 12 7.56 -4.49 3.44
C THR A 12 6.46 -3.66 4.13
N PHE A 13 5.75 -2.80 3.39
CA PHE A 13 4.88 -1.77 3.93
C PHE A 13 3.42 -2.21 4.02
N ASN A 14 2.84 -1.98 5.21
CA ASN A 14 1.45 -2.26 5.58
C ASN A 14 0.48 -1.21 5.01
N HIS A 15 0.42 -1.10 3.68
CA HIS A 15 -0.67 -0.38 3.01
C HIS A 15 -1.78 -1.37 2.61
N PRO A 16 -3.03 -0.92 2.44
CA PRO A 16 -4.12 -1.82 2.08
C PRO A 16 -3.92 -2.41 0.67
N LEU A 17 -3.94 -3.74 0.56
CA LEU A 17 -3.66 -4.43 -0.71
C LEU A 17 -4.67 -4.11 -1.81
N HIS A 18 -5.90 -3.71 -1.46
CA HIS A 18 -6.89 -3.27 -2.44
C HIS A 18 -6.54 -1.92 -3.10
N LEU A 19 -5.52 -1.21 -2.62
CA LEU A 19 -4.97 0.01 -3.23
C LEU A 19 -3.66 -0.24 -3.98
N SER A 20 -3.17 -1.48 -3.97
CA SER A 20 -1.81 -1.78 -4.44
C SER A 20 -1.71 -1.60 -5.95
N SER A 21 -2.63 -2.21 -6.71
CA SER A 21 -2.60 -2.29 -8.18
C SER A 21 -3.78 -1.58 -8.87
N PRO A 22 -3.66 -1.17 -10.14
CA PRO A 22 -4.74 -0.50 -10.87
C PRO A 22 -6.06 -1.28 -10.88
N ASP A 23 -5.99 -2.61 -11.07
CA ASP A 23 -7.18 -3.47 -11.06
C ASP A 23 -7.83 -3.56 -9.68
N SER A 24 -7.04 -3.54 -8.62
CA SER A 24 -7.53 -3.54 -7.24
C SER A 24 -8.18 -2.22 -6.87
N VAL A 25 -7.53 -1.09 -7.22
CA VAL A 25 -8.09 0.26 -7.02
C VAL A 25 -9.41 0.40 -7.78
N ARG A 26 -9.46 -0.07 -9.03
CA ARG A 26 -10.70 -0.08 -9.83
C ARG A 26 -11.81 -0.87 -9.15
N ALA A 27 -11.50 -2.06 -8.63
CA ALA A 27 -12.46 -2.87 -7.91
C ALA A 27 -12.91 -2.20 -6.59
N HIS A 28 -12.02 -1.49 -5.91
CA HIS A 28 -12.31 -0.77 -4.68
C HIS A 28 -13.21 0.45 -4.91
N LEU A 29 -12.87 1.32 -5.86
CA LEU A 29 -13.68 2.50 -6.18
C LEU A 29 -15.06 2.14 -6.78
N ALA A 30 -15.20 0.94 -7.34
CA ALA A 30 -16.48 0.41 -7.81
C ALA A 30 -17.27 -0.35 -6.74
N ASP A 31 -16.82 -0.36 -5.48
CA ASP A 31 -17.40 -1.10 -4.35
C ASP A 31 -17.55 -2.62 -4.59
N LYS A 32 -16.72 -3.19 -5.48
CA LYS A 32 -16.69 -4.63 -5.76
C LYS A 32 -15.77 -5.38 -4.80
N VAL A 33 -14.71 -4.73 -4.31
CA VAL A 33 -13.78 -5.27 -3.32
C VAL A 33 -13.43 -4.17 -2.32
N ARG A 34 -13.86 -4.30 -1.07
CA ARG A 34 -13.59 -3.31 -0.02
C ARG A 34 -12.26 -3.54 0.69
N LEU A 35 -11.94 -4.81 0.98
CA LEU A 35 -10.75 -5.17 1.74
C LEU A 35 -10.09 -6.42 1.17
N ILE A 36 -8.77 -6.39 1.09
CA ILE A 36 -7.91 -7.55 0.89
C ILE A 36 -6.90 -7.51 2.04
N ALA A 37 -7.07 -8.40 3.01
CA ALA A 37 -6.16 -8.57 4.13
C ALA A 37 -5.35 -9.85 3.94
N GLN A 38 -4.04 -9.72 3.82
CA GLN A 38 -3.08 -10.83 3.76
C GLN A 38 -1.80 -10.47 4.49
N ILE A 39 -1.21 -11.42 5.20
CA ILE A 39 0.04 -11.15 5.92
C ILE A 39 1.18 -10.83 4.94
N PRO A 40 2.19 -10.04 5.35
CA PRO A 40 3.30 -9.65 4.46
C PRO A 40 4.04 -10.84 3.82
N GLY A 41 4.15 -11.96 4.52
CA GLY A 41 4.82 -13.17 4.03
C GLY A 41 4.03 -14.03 3.05
N GLU A 42 2.73 -13.78 2.85
CA GLU A 42 1.91 -14.57 1.92
C GLU A 42 2.17 -14.18 0.47
N TRP A 43 2.59 -15.14 -0.35
CA TRP A 43 2.88 -14.97 -1.77
C TRP A 43 2.27 -16.12 -2.58
N PRO A 44 1.74 -15.86 -3.79
CA PRO A 44 1.54 -14.55 -4.44
C PRO A 44 0.48 -13.67 -3.75
N LYS A 45 0.56 -12.34 -3.93
CA LYS A 45 -0.46 -11.41 -3.42
C LYS A 45 -1.77 -11.51 -4.21
N VAL A 46 -2.88 -11.51 -3.50
CA VAL A 46 -4.24 -11.42 -4.04
C VAL A 46 -4.50 -9.99 -4.51
N ARG A 47 -5.21 -9.87 -5.62
CA ARG A 47 -5.59 -8.63 -6.29
C ARG A 47 -7.09 -8.59 -6.50
N GLY A 48 -7.63 -7.40 -6.71
CA GLY A 48 -9.06 -7.18 -6.93
C GLY A 48 -9.62 -8.09 -8.03
N ARG A 49 -8.92 -8.24 -9.16
CA ARG A 49 -9.38 -9.09 -10.27
C ARG A 49 -9.69 -10.55 -9.90
N PHE A 50 -8.98 -11.10 -8.90
CA PHE A 50 -9.19 -12.47 -8.46
C PHE A 50 -10.49 -12.63 -7.68
N LEU A 51 -10.97 -11.57 -7.03
CA LEU A 51 -12.19 -11.59 -6.24
C LEU A 51 -13.41 -11.14 -7.04
N THR A 52 -13.22 -10.29 -8.06
CA THR A 52 -14.32 -9.78 -8.89
C THR A 52 -14.85 -10.76 -9.94
N ASP A 53 -14.10 -11.80 -10.28
CA ASP A 53 -14.54 -12.84 -11.23
C ASP A 53 -14.53 -14.20 -10.53
N LYS A 54 -15.72 -14.81 -10.42
CA LYS A 54 -15.92 -16.12 -9.79
C LYS A 54 -15.15 -17.24 -10.47
N LYS A 55 -14.69 -17.09 -11.71
CA LYS A 55 -13.83 -18.08 -12.38
C LYS A 55 -12.44 -18.20 -11.75
N ASN A 56 -12.02 -17.21 -10.97
CA ASN A 56 -10.69 -17.14 -10.38
C ASN A 56 -10.61 -17.80 -8.99
N TYR A 57 -11.71 -18.29 -8.44
CA TYR A 57 -11.73 -18.99 -7.16
C TYR A 57 -12.81 -20.07 -7.08
N THR A 58 -12.59 -21.04 -6.20
CA THR A 58 -13.59 -22.06 -5.84
C THR A 58 -14.10 -21.78 -4.43
N VAL A 59 -15.40 -21.93 -4.21
CA VAL A 59 -16.02 -21.91 -2.87
C VAL A 59 -15.96 -23.32 -2.30
N GLU A 60 -15.26 -23.51 -1.19
CA GLU A 60 -15.17 -24.79 -0.48
C GLU A 60 -16.27 -24.94 0.57
N ASN A 61 -16.70 -23.83 1.18
CA ASN A 61 -17.75 -23.81 2.18
C ASN A 61 -18.47 -22.45 2.20
N THR A 62 -19.74 -22.45 2.60
CA THR A 62 -20.54 -21.23 2.79
C THR A 62 -21.16 -21.24 4.18
N PHE A 63 -21.02 -20.14 4.90
CA PHE A 63 -21.54 -19.97 6.26
C PHE A 63 -22.03 -18.54 6.47
N LYS A 64 -22.57 -18.28 7.66
CA LYS A 64 -23.09 -16.97 8.05
C LYS A 64 -22.20 -16.34 9.10
N ILE A 65 -21.98 -15.03 8.95
CA ILE A 65 -21.40 -14.18 9.97
C ILE A 65 -22.44 -13.08 10.19
N ARG A 66 -23.21 -13.20 11.27
CA ARG A 66 -24.42 -12.39 11.49
C ARG A 66 -25.38 -12.53 10.30
N ASP A 67 -25.79 -11.42 9.69
CA ASP A 67 -26.63 -11.36 8.50
C ASP A 67 -25.85 -11.58 7.18
N MET A 68 -24.52 -11.45 7.22
CA MET A 68 -23.63 -11.50 6.06
C MET A 68 -23.35 -12.94 5.60
N VAL A 69 -23.19 -13.13 4.29
CA VAL A 69 -22.73 -14.41 3.72
C VAL A 69 -21.21 -14.44 3.75
N ALA A 70 -20.63 -15.53 4.24
CA ALA A 70 -19.19 -15.77 4.19
C ALA A 70 -18.90 -17.05 3.42
N GLU A 71 -17.91 -16.98 2.53
CA GLU A 71 -17.49 -18.09 1.69
C GLU A 71 -16.02 -18.40 2.00
N ALA A 72 -15.72 -19.62 2.41
CA ALA A 72 -14.33 -20.11 2.42
C ALA A 72 -13.94 -20.40 0.97
N ILE A 73 -12.89 -19.73 0.48
CA ILE A 73 -12.51 -19.77 -0.93
C ILE A 73 -11.04 -20.16 -1.13
N VAL A 74 -10.79 -20.81 -2.26
CA VAL A 74 -9.44 -21.06 -2.80
C VAL A 74 -9.27 -20.23 -4.07
N ILE A 75 -8.33 -19.30 -4.06
CA ILE A 75 -8.00 -18.42 -5.17
C ILE A 75 -6.85 -19.01 -5.97
N PHE A 76 -7.02 -19.11 -7.29
CA PHE A 76 -5.97 -19.54 -8.22
C PHE A 76 -5.27 -18.30 -8.79
N ASN A 77 -4.05 -18.03 -8.33
CA ASN A 77 -3.31 -16.80 -8.71
C ASN A 77 -2.21 -17.05 -9.75
N GLY A 78 -2.22 -18.23 -10.39
CA GLY A 78 -1.32 -18.62 -11.48
C GLY A 78 -0.05 -19.32 -11.02
N ASP A 79 0.57 -18.83 -9.95
CA ASP A 79 1.80 -19.40 -9.38
C ASP A 79 1.53 -20.27 -8.12
N GLY A 80 0.31 -20.25 -7.59
CA GLY A 80 -0.11 -21.05 -6.46
C GLY A 80 -1.59 -20.89 -6.13
N ASN A 81 -1.94 -21.31 -4.90
CA ASN A 81 -3.27 -21.16 -4.34
C ASN A 81 -3.19 -20.32 -3.06
N SER A 82 -4.10 -19.35 -2.92
CA SER A 82 -4.32 -18.64 -1.65
C SER A 82 -5.67 -19.04 -1.08
N ARG A 83 -5.72 -19.37 0.21
CA ARG A 83 -6.95 -19.70 0.92
C ARG A 83 -7.37 -18.56 1.85
N GLY A 84 -8.67 -18.43 2.07
CA GLY A 84 -9.21 -17.42 2.98
C GLY A 84 -10.73 -17.41 2.99
N VAL A 85 -11.29 -16.41 3.67
CA VAL A 85 -12.72 -16.16 3.74
C VAL A 85 -13.06 -14.87 3.00
N LEU A 86 -14.05 -14.95 2.11
CA LEU A 86 -14.65 -13.82 1.43
C LEU A 86 -16.02 -13.52 2.05
N VAL A 87 -16.13 -12.38 2.73
CA VAL A 87 -17.37 -11.93 3.38
C VAL A 87 -18.11 -10.95 2.49
N ASP A 88 -19.39 -11.23 2.24
CA ASP A 88 -20.32 -10.47 1.40
C ASP A 88 -19.79 -10.20 -0.02
N GLY A 89 -18.90 -11.06 -0.51
CA GLY A 89 -18.21 -10.87 -1.79
C GLY A 89 -17.22 -9.70 -1.82
N LYS A 90 -17.00 -8.98 -0.72
CA LYS A 90 -16.28 -7.69 -0.69
C LYS A 90 -15.06 -7.66 0.21
N TYR A 91 -15.04 -8.43 1.30
CA TYR A 91 -13.96 -8.42 2.28
C TYR A 91 -13.25 -9.76 2.28
N PHE A 92 -12.02 -9.80 1.76
CA PHE A 92 -11.20 -11.00 1.75
C PHE A 92 -10.20 -10.97 2.91
N PHE A 93 -10.17 -12.05 3.68
CA PHE A 93 -9.19 -12.31 4.73
C PHE A 93 -8.50 -13.64 4.42
N SER A 94 -7.18 -13.64 4.26
CA SER A 94 -6.45 -14.90 4.11
C SER A 94 -6.48 -15.73 5.39
N GLU A 95 -6.26 -17.05 5.25
CA GLU A 95 -6.06 -17.94 6.41
C GLU A 95 -4.94 -17.42 7.33
N GLY A 96 -3.85 -16.87 6.79
CA GLY A 96 -2.77 -16.29 7.57
C GLY A 96 -3.23 -15.13 8.47
N ILE A 97 -4.17 -14.30 8.00
CA ILE A 97 -4.78 -13.25 8.81
C ILE A 97 -5.70 -13.86 9.86
N LEU A 98 -6.59 -14.77 9.47
CA LEU A 98 -7.60 -15.36 10.35
C LEU A 98 -6.98 -16.15 11.52
N ASN A 99 -5.85 -16.80 11.29
CA ASN A 99 -5.12 -17.54 12.33
C ASN A 99 -4.50 -16.62 13.41
N ASN A 100 -4.41 -15.32 13.17
CA ASN A 100 -3.77 -14.35 14.05
C ASN A 100 -4.71 -13.18 14.40
N SER A 101 -6.02 -13.36 14.26
CA SER A 101 -7.00 -12.30 14.45
C SER A 101 -8.06 -12.66 15.48
N VAL A 102 -8.78 -11.64 15.92
CA VAL A 102 -10.08 -11.81 16.59
C VAL A 102 -11.07 -12.52 15.67
N ASP A 103 -12.17 -13.01 16.25
CA ASP A 103 -13.25 -13.63 15.48
C ASP A 103 -13.81 -12.66 14.43
N LEU A 104 -14.12 -13.19 13.24
CA LEU A 104 -14.70 -12.41 12.16
C LEU A 104 -15.99 -11.70 12.59
N GLU A 105 -16.79 -12.33 13.45
CA GLU A 105 -18.00 -11.72 13.99
C GLU A 105 -17.69 -10.37 14.67
N LEU A 106 -16.64 -10.29 15.50
CA LEU A 106 -16.21 -9.04 16.13
C LEU A 106 -15.76 -7.98 15.11
N MET A 107 -15.21 -8.40 13.97
CA MET A 107 -14.78 -7.44 12.94
C MET A 107 -15.97 -6.75 12.24
N PHE A 108 -17.12 -7.41 12.20
CA PHE A 108 -18.32 -6.94 11.52
C PHE A 108 -19.40 -6.40 12.46
N THR A 109 -19.30 -6.65 13.77
CA THR A 109 -20.20 -6.07 14.76
C THR A 109 -19.98 -4.54 14.87
N PRO A 110 -21.05 -3.73 14.84
CA PRO A 110 -20.94 -2.29 15.04
C PRO A 110 -20.33 -1.93 16.40
N PHE A 111 -19.50 -0.89 16.43
CA PHE A 111 -18.85 -0.40 17.65
C PHE A 111 -19.85 -0.02 18.75
N ASP A 112 -20.98 0.59 18.38
CA ASP A 112 -22.02 1.00 19.32
C ASP A 112 -22.73 -0.20 19.95
N GLU A 113 -22.87 -1.34 19.23
CA GLU A 113 -23.42 -2.58 19.78
C GLU A 113 -22.46 -3.23 20.80
N LEU A 114 -21.16 -3.04 20.60
CA LEU A 114 -20.12 -3.51 21.51
C LEU A 114 -19.87 -2.56 22.69
N GLU A 115 -20.52 -1.39 22.72
CA GLU A 115 -20.22 -0.29 23.65
C GLU A 115 -18.71 0.06 23.68
N ALA A 116 -18.06 -0.08 22.51
CA ALA A 116 -16.61 0.00 22.36
C ALA A 116 -16.19 1.05 21.33
N LYS A 117 -14.91 1.42 21.36
CA LYS A 117 -14.25 2.20 20.30
C LYS A 117 -12.98 1.49 19.82
N PRO A 118 -12.57 1.68 18.55
CA PRO A 118 -11.31 1.18 18.04
C PRO A 118 -10.14 2.08 18.46
N MET A 119 -9.04 1.49 18.88
CA MET A 119 -7.73 2.12 18.96
C MET A 119 -6.72 1.33 18.11
N ALA A 120 -5.64 1.97 17.66
CA ALA A 120 -4.68 1.35 16.73
C ALA A 120 -3.22 1.44 17.17
N ARG A 121 -2.45 0.39 16.90
CA ARG A 121 -0.99 0.37 17.00
C ARG A 121 -0.35 1.11 15.82
N ARG A 122 0.80 1.75 16.07
CA ARG A 122 1.59 2.41 15.02
C ARG A 122 2.62 1.49 14.34
N TRP A 123 3.01 0.42 15.02
CA TRP A 123 4.09 -0.54 14.74
C TRP A 123 4.83 -0.40 13.38
N TRP A 124 4.26 -0.86 12.27
CA TRP A 124 5.00 -1.07 10.99
C TRP A 124 4.70 -0.10 9.84
N SER A 125 3.75 0.81 9.99
CA SER A 125 3.44 1.79 8.93
C SER A 125 2.97 3.09 9.58
N PRO A 126 3.84 4.11 9.68
CA PRO A 126 3.39 5.43 10.14
C PRO A 126 2.47 6.10 9.11
N ASP A 127 2.41 5.56 7.89
CA ASP A 127 1.68 6.15 6.79
C ASP A 127 0.20 5.78 6.81
N TYR A 128 -0.17 4.58 7.24
CA TYR A 128 -1.54 4.06 7.24
C TYR A 128 -1.85 3.36 8.56
N LEU A 129 -3.11 3.42 9.02
CA LEU A 129 -3.58 2.58 10.14
C LEU A 129 -3.35 1.08 9.86
N GLY A 130 -3.42 0.69 8.58
CA GLY A 130 -3.18 -0.67 8.12
C GLY A 130 -4.46 -1.46 7.85
N SER A 131 -4.28 -2.61 7.21
CA SER A 131 -5.37 -3.51 6.82
C SER A 131 -5.37 -4.83 7.60
N PHE A 132 -4.70 -4.86 8.76
CA PHE A 132 -4.58 -6.07 9.58
C PHE A 132 -5.31 -5.90 10.91
N PRO A 133 -6.10 -6.91 11.34
CA PRO A 133 -6.93 -6.81 12.53
C PRO A 133 -6.10 -6.68 13.82
N TYR A 134 -4.91 -7.29 13.90
CA TYR A 134 -4.04 -7.24 15.08
C TYR A 134 -3.33 -5.89 15.30
N TYR A 135 -3.54 -4.91 14.43
CA TYR A 135 -3.18 -3.52 14.73
C TYR A 135 -4.26 -2.78 15.49
N PHE A 136 -5.46 -3.34 15.59
CA PHE A 136 -6.57 -2.69 16.26
C PHE A 136 -6.94 -3.43 17.52
N VAL A 137 -7.47 -2.69 18.47
CA VAL A 137 -8.11 -3.22 19.67
C VAL A 137 -9.44 -2.49 19.85
N LEU A 138 -10.44 -3.21 20.32
CA LEU A 138 -11.71 -2.63 20.74
C LEU A 138 -11.67 -2.49 22.25
N VAL A 139 -11.84 -1.25 22.73
CA VAL A 139 -11.81 -0.89 24.15
C VAL A 139 -13.13 -0.25 24.54
N PRO A 140 -13.53 -0.27 25.82
CA PRO A 140 -14.69 0.50 26.29
C PRO A 140 -14.66 1.95 25.80
N ALA A 141 -15.82 2.50 25.44
CA ALA A 141 -15.91 3.81 24.79
C ALA A 141 -15.28 4.97 25.59
N ASP A 142 -15.22 4.87 26.91
CA ASP A 142 -14.64 5.82 27.86
C ASP A 142 -13.12 5.64 28.06
N THR A 143 -12.49 4.67 27.39
CA THR A 143 -11.05 4.41 27.52
C THR A 143 -10.22 5.54 26.93
N GLU A 144 -9.48 6.27 27.77
CA GLU A 144 -8.55 7.31 27.31
C GLU A 144 -7.21 6.75 26.83
N THR A 145 -6.70 5.74 27.53
CA THR A 145 -5.41 5.11 27.23
C THR A 145 -5.51 3.60 27.31
N TYR A 146 -4.90 2.90 26.36
CA TYR A 146 -4.80 1.45 26.39
C TYR A 146 -3.37 1.00 26.07
N PHE A 147 -2.89 0.03 26.84
CA PHE A 147 -1.55 -0.52 26.72
C PHE A 147 -1.59 -2.03 27.00
N ASP A 148 -0.97 -2.83 26.13
CA ASP A 148 -0.72 -4.25 26.40
C ASP A 148 0.79 -4.55 26.47
N THR A 149 1.45 -4.59 25.32
CA THR A 149 2.89 -4.59 25.09
C THR A 149 3.35 -3.23 24.56
N GLU A 150 2.46 -2.49 23.90
CA GLU A 150 2.71 -1.16 23.33
C GLU A 150 1.46 -0.26 23.47
N PRO A 151 1.61 1.08 23.42
CA PRO A 151 0.46 1.97 23.49
C PRO A 151 -0.37 1.85 22.21
N TYR A 152 -1.68 1.66 22.41
CA TYR A 152 -2.65 1.86 21.34
C TYR A 152 -3.08 3.31 21.32
N ILE A 153 -3.25 3.83 20.12
CA ILE A 153 -3.48 5.24 19.88
C ILE A 153 -4.93 5.46 19.46
N ASP A 154 -5.51 6.54 19.96
CA ASP A 154 -6.89 6.92 19.65
C ASP A 154 -7.05 7.31 18.16
N ILE A 155 -8.29 7.16 17.69
CA ILE A 155 -8.68 7.45 16.31
C ILE A 155 -9.83 8.45 16.34
N GLU A 156 -9.58 9.65 15.82
CA GLU A 156 -10.56 10.74 15.68
C GLU A 156 -11.20 10.73 14.29
N GLY A 157 -12.47 11.12 14.20
CA GLY A 157 -13.10 11.42 12.91
C GLY A 157 -13.70 10.22 12.17
N TYR A 158 -13.58 8.99 12.71
CA TYR A 158 -14.07 7.79 12.00
C TYR A 158 -15.60 7.71 11.95
N LYS A 159 -16.31 8.26 12.94
CA LYS A 159 -17.77 8.30 12.97
C LYS A 159 -18.32 9.23 11.88
N GLU A 160 -17.64 10.35 11.66
CA GLU A 160 -17.94 11.34 10.63
C GLU A 160 -17.74 10.76 9.22
N LEU A 161 -16.82 9.80 9.07
CA LEU A 161 -16.65 9.02 7.84
C LEU A 161 -17.70 7.89 7.68
N GLY A 162 -18.61 7.71 8.64
CA GLY A 162 -19.61 6.64 8.63
C GLY A 162 -19.01 5.25 8.89
N ILE A 163 -17.80 5.17 9.47
CA ILE A 163 -17.14 3.90 9.77
C ILE A 163 -17.66 3.41 11.13
N THR A 164 -18.40 2.30 11.11
CA THR A 164 -19.05 1.78 12.32
C THR A 164 -18.51 0.44 12.79
N ARG A 165 -17.61 -0.20 12.03
CA ARG A 165 -17.08 -1.53 12.32
C ARG A 165 -15.60 -1.65 11.96
N LEU A 166 -14.92 -2.62 12.54
CA LEU A 166 -13.47 -2.78 12.37
C LEU A 166 -13.07 -3.14 10.92
N ALA A 167 -13.89 -3.94 10.23
CA ALA A 167 -13.65 -4.27 8.82
C ALA A 167 -13.58 -3.03 7.91
N ASP A 168 -14.45 -2.04 8.16
CA ASP A 168 -14.46 -0.78 7.41
C ASP A 168 -13.28 0.11 7.79
N MET A 169 -12.86 0.09 9.06
CA MET A 169 -11.65 0.79 9.51
C MET A 169 -10.40 0.28 8.76
N MET A 170 -10.26 -1.05 8.63
CA MET A 170 -9.17 -1.66 7.86
C MET A 170 -9.24 -1.29 6.37
N ALA A 171 -10.44 -1.37 5.79
CA ALA A 171 -10.69 -1.03 4.39
C ALA A 171 -10.33 0.43 4.08
N TYR A 172 -10.77 1.36 4.94
CA TYR A 172 -10.59 2.79 4.74
C TYR A 172 -9.45 3.39 5.55
N SER A 173 -8.46 2.58 5.96
CA SER A 173 -7.29 3.04 6.72
C SER A 173 -6.47 4.12 6.02
N TYR A 174 -6.57 4.23 4.68
CA TYR A 174 -6.01 5.32 3.89
C TYR A 174 -6.71 6.66 4.06
N LYS A 175 -7.84 6.73 4.78
CA LYS A 175 -8.49 7.99 5.14
C LYS A 175 -8.01 8.55 6.47
N PHE A 176 -7.04 7.93 7.14
CA PHE A 176 -6.53 8.39 8.43
C PHE A 176 -5.07 8.79 8.34
N VAL A 177 -4.70 9.86 9.02
CA VAL A 177 -3.32 10.37 9.08
C VAL A 177 -2.85 10.48 10.52
N TRP A 178 -1.58 10.18 10.70
CA TRP A 178 -0.90 10.30 11.98
C TRP A 178 -0.57 11.76 12.31
N ASP A 179 -1.11 12.29 13.40
CA ASP A 179 -0.64 13.53 14.00
C ASP A 179 0.41 13.22 15.08
N LYS A 180 1.68 13.43 14.72
CA LYS A 180 2.81 13.20 15.63
C LYS A 180 2.80 14.09 16.87
N LYS A 181 2.26 15.31 16.79
CA LYS A 181 2.28 16.26 17.91
C LYS A 181 1.22 15.88 18.94
N ARG A 182 0.03 15.54 18.47
CA ARG A 182 -1.10 15.14 19.33
C ARG A 182 -1.05 13.66 19.72
N SER A 183 -0.24 12.87 19.03
CA SER A 183 -0.21 11.42 19.15
C SER A 183 -1.59 10.80 18.93
N VAL A 184 -2.23 11.15 17.81
CA VAL A 184 -3.56 10.68 17.44
C VAL A 184 -3.66 10.38 15.94
N TRP A 185 -4.47 9.40 15.56
CA TRP A 185 -4.89 9.24 14.17
C TRP A 185 -6.13 10.09 13.94
N TYR A 186 -6.17 10.90 12.88
CA TYR A 186 -7.35 11.69 12.56
C TYR A 186 -7.82 11.42 11.13
N ALA A 187 -9.13 11.48 10.94
CA ALA A 187 -9.75 11.35 9.63
C ALA A 187 -9.40 12.52 8.71
N LEU A 188 -9.05 12.20 7.47
CA LEU A 188 -9.00 13.11 6.35
C LEU A 188 -10.37 13.18 5.68
N THR A 189 -10.77 14.39 5.31
CA THR A 189 -11.97 14.68 4.51
C THR A 189 -11.64 15.37 3.19
N ASP A 190 -10.38 15.73 2.96
CA ASP A 190 -9.92 16.31 1.70
C ASP A 190 -9.74 15.21 0.64
N ASP A 191 -10.57 15.24 -0.40
CA ASP A 191 -10.58 14.23 -1.46
C ASP A 191 -9.26 14.17 -2.25
N PHE A 192 -8.53 15.28 -2.36
CA PHE A 192 -7.25 15.32 -3.05
C PHE A 192 -6.16 14.63 -2.24
N GLU A 193 -6.08 14.89 -0.93
CA GLU A 193 -5.16 14.19 -0.04
C GLU A 193 -5.51 12.70 0.11
N ILE A 194 -6.81 12.35 0.12
CA ILE A 194 -7.25 10.94 0.05
C ILE A 194 -6.79 10.30 -1.27
N THR A 195 -6.97 10.99 -2.40
CA THR A 195 -6.54 10.51 -3.72
C THR A 195 -5.04 10.24 -3.76
N LYS A 196 -4.21 11.14 -3.21
CA LYS A 196 -2.77 10.92 -3.08
C LYS A 196 -2.44 9.66 -2.27
N ARG A 197 -3.22 9.38 -1.22
CA ARG A 197 -3.03 8.17 -0.41
C ARG A 197 -3.45 6.90 -1.14
N ILE A 198 -4.45 6.96 -2.03
CA ILE A 198 -4.79 5.86 -2.95
C ILE A 198 -3.67 5.64 -3.99
N ARG A 199 -3.09 6.72 -4.52
CA ARG A 199 -2.00 6.68 -5.51
C ARG A 199 -0.67 6.19 -4.94
N LYS A 200 -0.39 6.45 -3.67
CA LYS A 200 0.94 6.26 -3.06
C LYS A 200 1.51 4.85 -3.20
N PRO A 201 0.76 3.74 -3.00
CA PRO A 201 1.29 2.39 -3.22
C PRO A 201 1.74 2.15 -4.66
N TRP A 202 0.95 2.59 -5.64
CA TRP A 202 1.29 2.46 -7.05
C TRP A 202 2.48 3.35 -7.43
N MET A 203 2.52 4.60 -6.93
CA MET A 203 3.67 5.49 -7.09
C MET A 203 4.96 4.83 -6.57
N GLN A 204 4.92 4.25 -5.37
CA GLN A 204 6.06 3.54 -4.78
C GLN A 204 6.50 2.37 -5.66
N HIS A 205 5.56 1.59 -6.20
CA HIS A 205 5.85 0.50 -7.14
C HIS A 205 6.55 1.01 -8.42
N LEU A 206 6.04 2.09 -9.02
CA LEU A 206 6.63 2.70 -10.22
C LEU A 206 8.05 3.20 -9.95
N VAL A 207 8.27 3.86 -8.81
CA VAL A 207 9.61 4.32 -8.39
C VAL A 207 10.55 3.14 -8.17
N GLN A 208 10.12 2.09 -7.47
CA GLN A 208 10.93 0.88 -7.24
C GLN A 208 11.31 0.18 -8.54
N THR A 209 10.40 0.10 -9.51
CA THR A 209 10.68 -0.47 -10.83
C THR A 209 11.78 0.32 -11.57
N ARG A 210 11.89 1.63 -11.33
CA ARG A 210 12.91 2.49 -11.96
C ARG A 210 14.21 2.66 -11.17
N TYR A 211 14.15 2.54 -9.84
CA TYR A 211 15.29 2.82 -8.94
C TYR A 211 15.74 1.65 -8.07
N GLY A 212 15.03 0.52 -8.09
CA GLY A 212 15.23 -0.57 -7.14
C GLY A 212 14.74 -0.20 -5.74
N ASP A 213 14.95 -1.12 -4.79
CA ASP A 213 14.46 -1.01 -3.41
C ASP A 213 15.13 0.14 -2.61
N TYR A 214 16.30 0.61 -3.05
CA TYR A 214 17.05 1.71 -2.43
C TYR A 214 17.49 2.73 -3.47
N PRO A 215 16.98 3.98 -3.44
CA PRO A 215 17.39 5.00 -4.41
C PRO A 215 18.89 5.32 -4.24
N ALA A 216 19.69 5.01 -5.26
CA ALA A 216 21.15 5.16 -5.25
C ALA A 216 21.62 6.59 -5.60
N THR A 217 21.08 7.61 -4.92
CA THR A 217 21.36 9.03 -5.21
C THR A 217 22.84 9.38 -5.12
N GLU A 218 23.56 8.86 -4.14
CA GLU A 218 25.02 9.08 -4.00
C GLU A 218 25.83 8.42 -5.12
N ALA A 219 25.41 7.24 -5.60
CA ALA A 219 26.08 6.54 -6.70
C ALA A 219 25.89 7.28 -8.03
N ASP A 220 24.71 7.87 -8.24
CA ASP A 220 24.36 8.60 -9.46
C ASP A 220 25.08 9.96 -9.52
N LEU A 221 25.22 10.69 -8.40
CA LEU A 221 26.07 11.88 -8.30
C LEU A 221 27.55 11.55 -8.55
N SER A 222 28.04 10.44 -7.98
CA SER A 222 29.42 9.99 -8.20
C SER A 222 29.72 9.68 -9.67
N LYS A 223 28.77 9.07 -10.41
CA LYS A 223 28.93 8.82 -11.85
C LYS A 223 29.08 10.11 -12.66
N LEU A 224 28.26 11.11 -12.36
CA LEU A 224 28.34 12.42 -13.01
C LEU A 224 29.71 13.07 -12.77
N VAL A 225 30.17 13.08 -11.52
CA VAL A 225 31.48 13.63 -11.14
C VAL A 225 32.62 12.88 -11.85
N SER A 226 32.62 11.54 -11.82
CA SER A 226 33.62 10.72 -12.53
C SER A 226 33.67 11.03 -14.03
N PHE A 227 32.52 11.17 -14.70
CA PHE A 227 32.47 11.52 -16.12
C PHE A 227 33.04 12.93 -16.38
N LEU A 228 32.66 13.93 -15.60
CA LEU A 228 33.14 15.31 -15.77
C LEU A 228 34.65 15.42 -15.53
N LEU A 229 35.20 14.66 -14.58
CA LEU A 229 36.66 14.57 -14.36
C LEU A 229 37.43 14.01 -15.56
N THR A 230 36.79 13.30 -16.49
CA THR A 230 37.43 12.88 -17.76
C THR A 230 37.52 14.00 -18.80
N LYS A 231 36.87 15.15 -18.56
CA LYS A 231 36.72 16.26 -19.52
C LYS A 231 37.47 17.52 -19.12
N VAL A 232 38.11 17.53 -17.94
CA VAL A 232 38.86 18.67 -17.41
C VAL A 232 40.34 18.31 -17.27
N ASP A 233 41.20 19.28 -17.49
CA ASP A 233 42.63 19.15 -17.23
C ASP A 233 42.89 19.44 -15.74
N LEU A 234 43.62 18.54 -15.07
CA LEU A 234 43.96 18.63 -13.65
C LEU A 234 45.47 18.76 -13.49
N THR A 235 45.90 19.47 -12.44
CA THR A 235 47.30 19.42 -11.99
C THR A 235 47.65 18.01 -11.49
N LYS A 236 48.95 17.72 -11.30
CA LYS A 236 49.38 16.42 -10.78
C LYS A 236 48.81 16.11 -9.40
N GLU A 237 48.80 17.10 -8.50
CA GLU A 237 48.29 16.98 -7.13
C GLU A 237 46.77 16.71 -7.13
N GLU A 238 46.01 17.45 -7.93
CA GLU A 238 44.57 17.24 -8.07
C GLU A 238 44.24 15.87 -8.68
N ALA A 239 45.00 15.43 -9.70
CA ALA A 239 44.80 14.13 -10.32
C ALA A 239 45.08 12.96 -9.37
N GLU A 240 46.07 13.10 -8.47
CA GLU A 240 46.37 12.13 -7.43
C GLU A 240 45.23 12.09 -6.38
N ALA A 241 44.76 13.26 -5.95
CA ALA A 241 43.67 13.39 -4.98
C ALA A 241 42.34 12.78 -5.44
N VAL A 242 42.05 12.80 -6.75
CA VAL A 242 40.81 12.24 -7.32
C VAL A 242 40.99 10.90 -8.05
N SER A 243 42.16 10.27 -7.92
CA SER A 243 42.55 9.08 -8.69
C SER A 243 41.53 7.93 -8.59
N GLU A 244 41.03 7.62 -7.39
CA GLU A 244 40.01 6.60 -7.15
C GLU A 244 38.65 6.92 -7.82
N ILE A 245 38.29 8.19 -7.91
CA ILE A 245 37.04 8.64 -8.56
C ILE A 245 37.20 8.63 -10.08
N ARG A 246 38.39 9.02 -10.57
CA ARG A 246 38.73 9.07 -12.01
C ARG A 246 38.93 7.67 -12.60
N GLY A 247 39.36 6.70 -11.80
CA GLY A 247 39.50 5.30 -12.21
C GLY A 247 38.17 4.60 -12.54
N ARG A 248 37.02 5.19 -12.17
CA ARG A 248 35.70 4.65 -12.50
C ARG A 248 35.39 4.87 -13.98
N SER A 249 35.11 3.77 -14.69
CA SER A 249 34.62 3.83 -16.07
C SER A 249 33.16 4.30 -16.09
N VAL A 250 32.92 5.53 -16.54
CA VAL A 250 31.58 6.08 -16.76
C VAL A 250 31.48 6.56 -18.21
N THR A 251 30.44 6.13 -18.90
CA THR A 251 30.19 6.43 -20.31
C THR A 251 29.11 7.50 -20.48
N LEU A 252 29.06 8.12 -21.67
CA LEU A 252 27.95 9.01 -22.02
C LEU A 252 26.59 8.28 -21.99
N ALA A 253 26.57 6.98 -22.31
CA ALA A 253 25.36 6.17 -22.23
C ALA A 253 24.87 6.03 -20.78
N ASP A 254 25.77 5.92 -19.80
CA ASP A 254 25.41 5.90 -18.38
C ASP A 254 24.71 7.19 -17.94
N LEU A 255 25.20 8.34 -18.39
CA LEU A 255 24.60 9.64 -18.10
C LEU A 255 23.24 9.83 -18.79
N LYS A 256 23.09 9.35 -20.03
CA LYS A 256 21.78 9.38 -20.72
C LYS A 256 20.74 8.54 -19.97
N ARG A 257 21.10 7.33 -19.53
CA ARG A 257 20.22 6.48 -18.72
C ARG A 257 19.86 7.12 -17.38
N LEU A 258 20.79 7.84 -16.76
CA LEU A 258 20.53 8.60 -15.54
C LEU A 258 19.51 9.72 -15.80
N ASN A 259 19.67 10.49 -16.87
CA ASN A 259 18.71 11.54 -17.25
C ASN A 259 17.32 10.98 -17.59
N GLU A 260 17.25 9.86 -18.29
CA GLU A 260 15.98 9.16 -18.59
C GLU A 260 15.27 8.75 -17.30
N ARG A 261 15.99 8.18 -16.33
CA ARG A 261 15.43 7.81 -15.02
C ARG A 261 14.91 9.02 -14.24
N HIS A 262 15.62 10.15 -14.27
CA HIS A 262 15.15 11.39 -13.63
C HIS A 262 13.91 11.97 -14.34
N ALA A 263 13.85 11.91 -15.67
CA ALA A 263 12.66 12.32 -16.42
C ALA A 263 11.44 11.47 -16.04
N ASP A 264 11.62 10.16 -15.88
CA ASP A 264 10.59 9.25 -15.39
C ASP A 264 10.13 9.60 -13.96
N LEU A 265 11.05 9.91 -13.03
CA LEU A 265 10.67 10.36 -11.69
C LEU A 265 9.86 11.64 -11.70
N ASN A 266 10.27 12.62 -12.51
CA ASN A 266 9.53 13.88 -12.62
C ASN A 266 8.12 13.65 -13.19
N LYS A 267 7.98 12.72 -14.15
CA LYS A 267 6.67 12.30 -14.68
C LYS A 267 5.82 11.64 -13.59
N ILE A 268 6.38 10.70 -12.83
CA ILE A 268 5.69 10.02 -11.72
C ILE A 268 5.25 11.04 -10.65
N LEU A 269 6.14 11.98 -10.27
CA LEU A 269 5.85 13.00 -9.27
C LEU A 269 4.75 13.95 -9.74
N ALA A 270 4.80 14.39 -11.00
CA ALA A 270 3.75 15.22 -11.59
C ALA A 270 2.39 14.49 -11.59
N ALA A 271 2.37 13.22 -12.01
CA ALA A 271 1.18 12.39 -12.01
C ALA A 271 0.63 12.13 -10.59
N TYR A 272 1.50 11.94 -9.61
CA TYR A 272 1.11 11.78 -8.20
C TYR A 272 0.36 13.00 -7.67
N HIS A 273 0.78 14.20 -8.09
CA HIS A 273 0.19 15.48 -7.70
C HIS A 273 -0.91 15.99 -8.65
N ASP A 274 -1.34 15.17 -9.62
CA ASP A 274 -2.37 15.56 -10.59
C ASP A 274 -3.72 15.86 -9.89
N PRO A 275 -4.44 16.93 -10.26
CA PRO A 275 -5.69 17.33 -9.60
C PRO A 275 -6.87 16.37 -9.79
N MET A 276 -6.76 15.38 -10.68
CA MET A 276 -7.79 14.36 -10.85
C MET A 276 -8.06 13.63 -9.52
N LEU A 277 -9.33 13.38 -9.21
CA LEU A 277 -9.77 12.75 -7.97
C LEU A 277 -10.16 11.28 -8.18
N LEU A 278 -9.73 10.41 -7.25
CA LEU A 278 -10.09 9.00 -7.22
C LEU A 278 -11.21 8.76 -6.19
N VAL A 279 -12.41 9.13 -6.59
CA VAL A 279 -13.66 8.97 -5.81
C VAL A 279 -14.46 7.77 -6.32
N PRO A 280 -15.48 7.28 -5.57
CA PRO A 280 -16.33 6.18 -6.04
C PRO A 280 -16.89 6.42 -7.45
N GLY A 281 -16.71 5.45 -8.34
CA GLY A 281 -17.10 5.54 -9.75
C GLY A 281 -16.10 6.23 -10.68
N ALA A 282 -14.99 6.77 -10.19
CA ALA A 282 -13.94 7.34 -11.03
C ALA A 282 -13.30 6.28 -11.95
N ASN A 283 -12.95 6.69 -13.18
CA ASN A 283 -12.24 5.83 -14.10
C ASN A 283 -10.73 5.85 -13.78
N VAL A 284 -10.25 4.78 -13.14
CA VAL A 284 -8.82 4.64 -12.76
C VAL A 284 -7.89 4.73 -13.98
N ASP A 285 -8.35 4.31 -15.16
CA ASP A 285 -7.52 4.29 -16.37
C ASP A 285 -7.25 5.70 -16.95
N GLU A 286 -8.03 6.70 -16.52
CA GLU A 286 -7.80 8.11 -16.86
C GLU A 286 -6.83 8.80 -15.88
N ASP A 287 -6.53 8.18 -14.74
CA ASP A 287 -5.62 8.74 -13.75
C ASP A 287 -4.18 8.74 -14.29
N PRO A 288 -3.49 9.90 -14.34
CA PRO A 288 -2.17 9.99 -14.96
C PRO A 288 -1.11 9.10 -14.32
N LEU A 289 -1.26 8.72 -13.05
CA LEU A 289 -0.32 7.83 -12.37
C LEU A 289 -0.61 6.37 -12.72
N PHE A 290 -1.88 5.97 -12.71
CA PHE A 290 -2.29 4.60 -13.07
C PHE A 290 -2.18 4.31 -14.57
N ALA A 291 -2.16 5.35 -15.41
CA ALA A 291 -1.88 5.26 -16.85
C ALA A 291 -0.38 5.07 -17.18
N ILE A 292 0.52 5.24 -16.21
CA ILE A 292 1.95 4.95 -16.41
C ILE A 292 2.12 3.43 -16.37
N ASP A 293 2.40 2.85 -17.53
CA ASP A 293 2.82 1.46 -17.66
C ASP A 293 4.31 1.39 -18.01
N TYR A 294 5.05 0.63 -17.21
CA TYR A 294 6.47 0.35 -17.40
C TYR A 294 6.74 -1.12 -17.76
N ILE A 295 5.67 -1.90 -17.99
CA ILE A 295 5.72 -3.30 -18.42
C ILE A 295 6.17 -3.40 -19.89
#